data_AF-A0A935W6R3-F1
#
_entry.id   AF-A0A935W6R3-F1
#
_cell.length_a   1.000
_cell.length_b   1.000
_cell.length_c   1.000
_cell.angle_alpha   90.00
_cell.angle_beta   90.00
_cell.angle_gamma   90.00
#
_symmetry.space_group_name_H-M   'P 1'
#
loop_
_entity.id
_entity.type
_entity.pdbx_description
1 polymer ?
#
loop_
_entity_poly.entity_id
_entity_poly.type
_entity_poly.pdbx_seq_one_letter_code
_entity_poly.pdbx_strand_id
1 'polypeptide(L)'
;MDLFNTIFNYIADNSGYNPIIPLNQLVKKVKAAYFANFRESTGNVTVQDDEFVYLSLLENEINNINERLETFYVPNHKITEEEAVFVKKSFEDITADLLNGGLSSSLFEYLKHRNSAVTSEIFYEKYHHIMNYLLKNLKTNLANQLD
;
A
#
# COMPACT_ATOMS: atom_id res chain seq x y z
N MET A 1 -0.80 -31.74 -4.00
CA MET A 1 -0.13 -30.52 -3.50
C MET A 1 1.17 -30.22 -4.26
N ASP A 2 1.51 -31.00 -5.29
CA ASP A 2 2.91 -31.09 -5.77
C ASP A 2 3.27 -30.16 -6.92
N LEU A 3 2.28 -29.59 -7.61
CA LEU A 3 2.53 -28.70 -8.75
C LEU A 3 3.24 -27.41 -8.31
N PHE A 4 2.80 -26.83 -7.19
CA PHE A 4 3.39 -25.59 -6.68
C PHE A 4 4.84 -25.78 -6.24
N ASN A 5 5.15 -26.87 -5.53
CA ASN A 5 6.51 -27.18 -5.10
C ASN A 5 7.44 -27.40 -6.30
N THR A 6 6.94 -28.05 -7.35
CA THR A 6 7.73 -28.28 -8.57
C THR A 6 8.09 -26.96 -9.27
N ILE A 7 7.14 -26.03 -9.36
CA ILE A 7 7.36 -24.71 -9.96
C ILE A 7 8.32 -23.87 -9.10
N PHE A 8 8.14 -23.87 -7.78
CA PHE A 8 9.00 -23.13 -6.85
C PHE A 8 10.46 -23.62 -6.91
N ASN A 9 10.67 -24.93 -6.91
CA ASN A 9 12.01 -25.51 -6.99
C ASN A 9 12.67 -25.20 -8.34
N TYR A 10 11.92 -25.28 -9.44
CA TYR A 10 12.45 -24.98 -10.77
C TYR A 10 12.90 -23.52 -10.93
N ILE A 11 12.17 -22.57 -10.33
CA ILE A 11 12.51 -21.15 -10.33
C ILE A 11 13.74 -20.90 -9.43
N ALA A 12 13.80 -21.52 -8.26
CA ALA A 12 14.91 -21.38 -7.32
C ALA A 12 16.25 -21.88 -7.91
N ASP A 13 16.21 -23.03 -8.60
CA ASP A 13 17.42 -23.67 -9.13
C ASP A 13 18.00 -22.97 -10.38
N ASN A 14 17.16 -22.33 -11.21
CA ASN A 14 17.59 -21.77 -12.50
C ASN A 14 17.83 -20.25 -12.50
N SER A 15 17.41 -19.52 -11.47
CA SER A 15 17.48 -18.06 -11.50
C SER A 15 18.47 -17.44 -10.50
N GLY A 16 19.05 -18.23 -9.58
CA GLY A 16 19.85 -17.70 -8.46
C GLY A 16 19.07 -16.70 -7.60
N TYR A 17 17.75 -16.61 -7.81
CA TYR A 17 16.86 -15.60 -7.30
C TYR A 17 16.01 -16.27 -6.23
N ASN A 18 16.12 -15.79 -4.99
CA ASN A 18 15.20 -16.15 -3.92
C ASN A 18 14.05 -15.13 -3.99
N PRO A 19 12.88 -15.45 -4.57
CA PRO A 19 11.85 -14.47 -4.73
C PRO A 19 11.20 -14.25 -3.36
N ILE A 20 11.53 -13.13 -2.71
CA ILE A 20 10.62 -12.49 -1.75
C ILE A 20 9.49 -11.86 -2.57
N ILE A 21 8.78 -12.67 -3.35
CA ILE A 21 7.52 -12.26 -3.95
C ILE A 21 6.49 -12.75 -2.95
N PRO A 22 5.82 -11.82 -2.23
CA PRO A 22 4.71 -12.18 -1.35
C PRO A 22 3.73 -13.09 -2.11
N LEU A 23 3.31 -14.20 -1.48
CA LEU A 23 2.48 -15.23 -2.13
C LEU A 23 1.23 -14.64 -2.80
N ASN A 24 0.67 -13.57 -2.23
CA ASN A 24 -0.44 -12.82 -2.82
C ASN A 24 -0.10 -12.14 -4.15
N GLN A 25 1.13 -11.62 -4.35
CA GLN A 25 1.58 -11.10 -5.64
C GLN A 25 1.76 -12.22 -6.67
N LEU A 26 2.29 -13.37 -6.25
CA LEU A 26 2.39 -14.54 -7.13
C LEU A 26 0.99 -15.00 -7.55
N VAL A 27 0.05 -15.09 -6.61
CA VAL A 27 -1.35 -15.44 -6.90
C VAL A 27 -1.99 -14.40 -7.83
N LYS A 28 -1.76 -13.10 -7.65
CA LYS A 28 -2.23 -12.06 -8.57
C LYS A 28 -1.67 -12.25 -9.98
N LYS A 29 -0.36 -12.48 -10.11
CA LYS A 29 0.31 -12.70 -11.41
C LYS A 29 -0.15 -13.97 -12.09
N VAL A 30 -0.32 -15.07 -11.35
CA VAL A 30 -0.83 -16.34 -11.86
C VAL A 30 -2.28 -16.20 -12.32
N LYS A 31 -3.13 -15.54 -11.52
CA LYS A 31 -4.51 -15.23 -11.93
C LYS A 31 -4.53 -14.38 -13.20
N ALA A 32 -3.76 -13.30 -13.25
CA ALA A 32 -3.70 -12.43 -14.43
C ALA A 32 -3.26 -13.19 -15.69
N ALA A 33 -2.23 -14.04 -15.59
CA ALA A 33 -1.79 -14.88 -16.71
C ALA A 33 -2.84 -15.92 -17.12
N TYR A 34 -3.51 -16.54 -16.16
CA TYR A 34 -4.57 -17.52 -16.41
C TYR A 34 -5.80 -16.87 -17.08
N PHE A 35 -6.21 -15.68 -16.63
CA PHE A 35 -7.30 -14.91 -17.24
C PHE A 35 -6.92 -14.32 -18.60
N ALA A 36 -5.66 -13.94 -18.82
CA ALA A 36 -5.17 -13.52 -20.13
C ALA A 36 -5.30 -14.64 -21.17
N ASN A 37 -5.05 -15.89 -20.77
CA ASN A 37 -5.23 -17.08 -21.65
C ASN A 37 -6.70 -17.48 -21.82
N PHE A 38 -7.60 -17.08 -20.91
CA PHE A 38 -9.04 -17.31 -21.04
C PHE A 38 -9.75 -16.30 -21.95
N ARG A 39 -9.09 -15.19 -22.30
CA ARG A 39 -9.65 -14.13 -23.15
C ARG A 39 -9.75 -14.49 -24.64
N GLU A 40 -9.17 -15.61 -25.09
CA GLU A 40 -9.32 -16.05 -26.48
C GLU A 40 -10.64 -16.78 -26.77
N SER A 41 -11.42 -17.22 -25.77
CA SER A 41 -12.58 -18.11 -26.04
C SER A 41 -13.95 -17.68 -25.54
N THR A 42 -14.11 -16.64 -24.71
CA THR A 42 -15.47 -16.18 -24.31
C THR A 42 -15.49 -14.69 -24.00
N GLY A 43 -16.53 -14.02 -24.50
CA GLY A 43 -16.64 -12.57 -24.65
C GLY A 43 -16.24 -11.71 -23.46
N ASN A 44 -15.63 -10.57 -23.81
CA ASN A 44 -15.53 -9.29 -23.08
C ASN A 44 -15.83 -9.36 -21.56
N VAL A 45 -14.84 -9.78 -20.77
CA VAL A 45 -14.77 -9.41 -19.36
C VAL A 45 -13.62 -8.42 -19.18
N THR A 46 -13.98 -7.21 -18.77
CA THR A 46 -13.15 -6.00 -18.66
C THR A 46 -12.26 -6.06 -17.41
N VAL A 47 -11.17 -6.82 -17.46
CA VAL A 47 -10.12 -6.85 -16.41
C VAL A 47 -9.39 -5.49 -16.27
N GLN A 48 -9.68 -4.51 -17.13
CA GLN A 48 -9.14 -3.15 -17.03
C GLN A 48 -9.87 -2.25 -16.01
N ASP A 49 -11.11 -2.58 -15.64
CA ASP A 49 -11.90 -1.71 -14.73
C ASP A 49 -11.45 -1.83 -13.27
N ASP A 50 -11.11 -3.03 -12.79
CA ASP A 50 -10.84 -3.25 -11.37
C ASP A 50 -9.55 -2.55 -10.86
N GLU A 51 -8.49 -2.50 -11.68
CA GLU A 51 -7.23 -1.83 -11.31
C GLU A 51 -7.37 -0.31 -11.31
N PHE A 52 -8.09 0.25 -12.29
CA PHE A 52 -8.36 1.68 -12.38
C PHE A 52 -9.28 2.15 -11.25
N VAL A 53 -10.32 1.38 -10.93
CA VAL A 53 -11.21 1.64 -9.78
C VAL A 53 -10.40 1.62 -8.48
N TYR A 54 -9.52 0.63 -8.29
CA TYR A 54 -8.70 0.56 -7.08
C TYR A 54 -7.71 1.73 -6.93
N LEU A 55 -7.05 2.13 -8.02
CA LEU A 55 -6.14 3.29 -8.00
C LEU A 55 -6.87 4.60 -7.68
N SER A 56 -8.06 4.80 -8.25
CA SER A 56 -8.87 5.99 -7.96
C SER A 56 -9.40 6.02 -6.52
N LEU A 57 -9.73 4.87 -5.93
CA LEU A 57 -10.09 4.77 -4.50
C LEU A 57 -8.90 5.14 -3.61
N LEU A 58 -7.70 4.66 -3.92
CA LEU A 58 -6.49 5.03 -3.17
C LEU A 58 -6.18 6.52 -3.27
N GLU A 59 -6.30 7.10 -4.46
CA GLU A 59 -6.09 8.53 -4.66
C GLU A 59 -7.09 9.36 -3.83
N ASN A 60 -8.36 8.94 -3.80
CA ASN A 60 -9.37 9.55 -2.94
C ASN A 60 -9.01 9.45 -1.45
N GLU A 61 -8.52 8.30 -0.98
CA GLU A 61 -8.13 8.16 0.42
C GLU A 61 -6.89 8.99 0.79
N ILE A 62 -5.93 9.12 -0.12
CA ILE A 62 -4.79 10.02 0.06
C ILE A 62 -5.27 11.49 0.11
N ASN A 63 -6.24 11.86 -0.72
CA ASN A 63 -6.85 13.19 -0.68
C ASN A 63 -7.60 13.44 0.63
N ASN A 64 -8.34 12.45 1.14
CA ASN A 64 -9.01 12.52 2.44
C ASN A 64 -8.00 12.69 3.59
N ILE A 65 -6.86 12.00 3.54
CA ILE A 65 -5.77 12.19 4.49
C ILE A 65 -5.22 13.62 4.38
N ASN A 66 -4.97 14.11 3.17
CA ASN A 66 -4.47 15.47 2.95
C ASN A 66 -5.43 16.52 3.51
N GLU A 67 -6.73 16.40 3.20
CA GLU A 67 -7.76 17.28 3.73
C GLU A 67 -7.77 17.24 5.26
N ARG A 68 -7.65 16.07 5.88
CA ARG A 68 -7.58 15.94 7.35
C ARG A 68 -6.36 16.66 7.93
N LEU A 69 -5.21 16.57 7.27
CA LEU A 69 -3.99 17.25 7.70
C LEU A 69 -4.18 18.78 7.64
N GLU A 70 -4.70 19.28 6.53
CA GLU A 70 -4.90 20.72 6.28
C GLU A 70 -6.03 21.35 7.09
N THR A 71 -7.11 20.60 7.36
CA THR A 71 -8.30 21.14 8.05
C THR A 71 -8.25 20.95 9.57
N PHE A 72 -7.54 19.92 10.06
CA PHE A 72 -7.53 19.59 11.48
C PHE A 72 -6.15 19.67 12.11
N TYR A 73 -5.12 19.04 11.54
CA TYR A 73 -3.83 18.95 12.24
C TYR A 73 -2.99 20.23 12.14
N VAL A 74 -2.94 20.85 10.96
CA VAL A 74 -2.22 22.11 10.73
C VAL A 74 -2.87 23.29 11.48
N PRO A 75 -4.20 23.54 11.38
CA PRO A 75 -4.81 24.69 12.05
C PRO A 75 -4.79 24.58 13.58
N ASN A 76 -4.83 23.35 14.11
CA ASN A 76 -4.68 23.10 15.55
C ASN A 76 -3.22 23.05 16.01
N HIS A 77 -2.25 23.44 15.15
CA HIS A 77 -0.83 23.51 15.46
C HIS A 77 -0.24 22.18 15.98
N LYS A 78 -0.87 21.05 15.62
CA LYS A 78 -0.37 19.72 16.00
C LYS A 78 0.85 19.33 15.16
N ILE A 79 0.87 19.80 13.92
CA ILE A 79 1.98 19.68 12.98
C ILE A 79 2.08 20.98 12.16
N THR A 80 3.23 21.23 11.56
CA THR A 80 3.43 22.32 10.57
C THR A 80 2.95 21.89 9.18
N GLU A 81 2.81 22.84 8.26
CA GLU A 81 2.51 22.55 6.84
C GLU A 81 3.57 21.65 6.21
N GLU A 82 4.84 21.89 6.50
CA GLU A 82 5.94 21.05 6.01
C GLU A 82 5.84 19.62 6.56
N GLU A 83 5.54 19.48 7.85
CA GLU A 83 5.34 18.17 8.48
C GLU A 83 4.12 17.44 7.88
N ALA A 84 3.05 18.16 7.54
CA ALA A 84 1.91 17.60 6.83
C ALA A 84 2.31 17.02 5.46
N VAL A 85 3.18 17.70 4.71
CA VAL A 85 3.72 17.18 3.44
C VAL A 85 4.49 15.88 3.65
N PHE A 86 5.33 15.78 4.69
CA PHE A 86 6.05 14.55 5.00
C PHE A 86 5.11 13.40 5.38
N VAL A 87 4.08 13.69 6.18
CA VAL A 87 3.07 12.69 6.54
C VAL A 87 2.32 12.21 5.31
N LYS A 88 1.85 13.12 4.44
CA LYS A 88 1.17 12.75 3.18
C LYS A 88 2.04 11.83 2.33
N LYS A 89 3.29 12.21 2.07
CA LYS A 89 4.23 11.40 1.27
C LYS A 89 4.54 10.03 1.89
N SER A 90 4.50 9.94 3.23
CA SER A 90 4.63 8.67 3.94
C SER A 90 3.40 7.79 3.69
N PHE A 91 2.21 8.38 3.62
CA PHE A 91 0.98 7.66 3.32
C PHE A 91 0.89 7.21 1.85
N GLU A 92 1.46 7.96 0.91
CA GLU A 92 1.63 7.53 -0.48
C GLU A 92 2.53 6.27 -0.58
N ASP A 93 3.61 6.21 0.21
CA ASP A 93 4.45 5.00 0.26
C ASP A 93 3.70 3.82 0.92
N ILE A 94 2.97 4.10 2.01
CA ILE A 94 2.18 3.10 2.72
C ILE A 94 1.11 2.48 1.81
N THR A 95 0.39 3.30 1.02
CA THR A 95 -0.64 2.77 0.10
C THR A 95 -0.02 1.96 -1.03
N ALA A 96 1.12 2.39 -1.56
CA ALA A 96 1.89 1.61 -2.53
C ALA A 96 2.33 0.25 -1.97
N ASP A 97 2.73 0.18 -0.70
CA ASP A 97 3.11 -1.08 -0.07
C ASP A 97 1.89 -1.97 0.24
N LEU A 98 0.78 -1.38 0.69
CA LEU A 98 -0.46 -2.11 0.91
C LEU A 98 -0.97 -2.79 -0.38
N LEU A 99 -0.87 -2.12 -1.53
CA LEU A 99 -1.12 -2.70 -2.85
C LEU A 99 -0.28 -3.94 -3.14
N ASN A 100 0.98 -3.87 -2.72
CA ASN A 100 2.02 -4.87 -2.93
C ASN A 100 2.03 -5.98 -1.89
N GLY A 101 1.11 -5.98 -0.93
CA GLY A 101 0.85 -7.13 -0.08
C GLY A 101 1.04 -6.90 1.42
N GLY A 102 1.14 -5.66 1.86
CA GLY A 102 1.19 -5.31 3.28
C GLY A 102 2.20 -4.20 3.55
N LEU A 103 2.29 -3.75 4.80
CA LEU A 103 3.30 -2.76 5.18
C LEU A 103 4.69 -3.40 5.08
N SER A 104 5.61 -2.73 4.39
CA SER A 104 7.01 -3.16 4.29
C SER A 104 7.85 -2.74 5.50
N SER A 105 7.39 -1.72 6.24
CA SER A 105 8.11 -1.15 7.37
C SER A 105 7.20 -0.57 8.47
N SER A 106 7.81 -0.07 9.54
CA SER A 106 7.08 0.61 10.62
C SER A 106 6.69 2.05 10.20
N LEU A 107 5.64 2.60 10.82
CA LEU A 107 5.21 3.99 10.58
C LEU A 107 6.32 5.01 10.85
N PHE A 108 7.19 4.73 11.83
CA PHE A 108 8.36 5.56 12.12
C PHE A 108 9.31 5.60 10.92
N GLU A 109 9.63 4.45 10.33
CA GLU A 109 10.56 4.36 9.21
C GLU A 109 10.02 5.05 7.95
N TYR A 110 8.71 4.95 7.68
CA TYR A 110 8.10 5.72 6.59
C TYR A 110 8.28 7.23 6.79
N LEU A 111 7.99 7.73 8.00
CA LEU A 111 8.13 9.16 8.27
C LEU A 111 9.60 9.61 8.26
N LYS A 112 10.49 8.82 8.85
CA LYS A 112 11.94 9.08 8.88
C LYS A 112 12.55 9.13 7.48
N HIS A 113 12.05 8.30 6.56
CA HIS A 113 12.47 8.33 5.16
C HIS A 113 12.11 9.67 4.49
N ARG A 114 11.00 10.31 4.88
CA ARG A 114 10.57 11.61 4.36
C ARG A 114 11.18 12.80 5.13
N ASN A 115 11.45 12.63 6.41
CA ASN A 115 12.07 13.61 7.28
C ASN A 115 13.13 12.95 8.17
N SER A 116 14.40 13.03 7.75
CA SER A 116 15.53 12.41 8.44
C SER A 116 15.82 13.00 9.82
N ALA A 117 15.25 14.16 10.15
CA ALA A 117 15.40 14.77 11.48
C ALA A 117 14.48 14.13 12.53
N VAL A 118 13.50 13.30 12.12
CA VAL A 118 12.61 12.61 13.06
C VAL A 118 13.38 11.49 13.77
N THR A 119 13.59 11.66 15.07
CA THR A 119 14.08 10.59 15.95
C THR A 119 12.93 9.70 16.44
N SER A 120 13.27 8.57 17.04
CA SER A 120 12.28 7.69 17.65
C SER A 120 11.50 8.40 18.75
N GLU A 121 12.15 9.19 19.63
CA GLU A 121 11.42 9.93 20.67
C GLU A 121 10.41 10.91 20.05
N ILE A 122 10.85 11.73 19.09
CA ILE A 122 9.99 12.70 18.40
C ILE A 122 8.79 11.99 17.76
N PHE A 123 9.02 10.83 17.15
CA PHE A 123 7.95 10.04 16.55
C PHE A 123 6.92 9.61 17.58
N TYR A 124 7.34 9.00 18.68
CA TYR A 124 6.41 8.48 19.68
C TYR A 124 5.66 9.59 20.44
N GLU A 125 6.30 10.73 20.67
CA GLU A 125 5.68 11.87 21.35
C GLU A 125 4.67 12.62 20.46
N LYS A 126 5.01 12.83 19.18
CA LYS A 126 4.25 13.75 18.31
C LYS A 126 3.45 13.04 17.23
N TYR A 127 4.06 12.09 16.53
CA TYR A 127 3.52 11.55 15.27
C TYR A 127 2.77 10.23 15.42
N HIS A 128 3.12 9.44 16.43
CA HIS A 128 2.63 8.07 16.57
C HIS A 128 1.11 8.00 16.62
N HIS A 129 0.45 8.85 17.41
CA HIS A 129 -1.01 8.87 17.49
C HIS A 129 -1.66 9.36 16.19
N ILE A 130 -1.05 10.34 15.52
CA ILE A 130 -1.55 10.89 14.24
C ILE A 130 -1.52 9.82 13.16
N MET A 131 -0.33 9.22 12.94
CA MET A 131 -0.15 8.24 11.88
C MET A 131 -0.93 6.95 12.14
N ASN A 132 -1.02 6.47 13.39
CA ASN A 132 -1.87 5.31 13.69
C ASN A 132 -3.35 5.58 13.43
N TYR A 133 -3.83 6.77 13.80
CA TYR A 133 -5.22 7.15 13.54
C TYR A 133 -5.51 7.20 12.04
N LEU A 134 -4.64 7.86 11.27
CA LEU A 134 -4.77 7.95 9.81
C LEU A 134 -4.69 6.56 9.15
N LEU A 135 -3.76 5.70 9.57
CA LEU A 135 -3.64 4.34 9.06
C LEU A 135 -4.88 3.49 9.37
N LYS A 136 -5.43 3.63 10.58
CA LYS A 136 -6.66 2.94 10.95
C LYS A 136 -7.82 3.37 10.06
N ASN A 137 -8.02 4.67 9.88
CA ASN A 137 -9.07 5.20 9.01
C ASN A 137 -8.88 4.73 7.56
N LEU A 138 -7.67 4.83 7.02
CA LEU A 138 -7.34 4.35 5.67
C LEU A 138 -7.76 2.89 5.49
N LYS A 139 -7.34 2.01 6.40
CA LYS A 139 -7.68 0.57 6.34
C LYS A 139 -9.19 0.33 6.44
N THR A 140 -9.88 1.05 7.33
CA THR A 140 -11.33 0.93 7.49
C THR A 140 -12.07 1.40 6.23
N ASN A 141 -11.67 2.52 5.64
CA ASN A 141 -12.30 3.05 4.44
C ASN A 141 -12.08 2.12 3.24
N LEU A 142 -10.85 1.63 3.05
CA LEU A 142 -10.55 0.67 2.00
C LEU A 142 -11.32 -0.65 2.19
N ALA A 143 -11.48 -1.14 3.41
CA ALA A 143 -12.29 -2.33 3.68
C ALA A 143 -13.77 -2.10 3.31
N ASN A 144 -14.35 -0.98 3.73
CA ASN A 144 -15.75 -0.65 3.45
C ASN A 144 -16.05 -0.41 1.97
N GLN A 145 -15.05 -0.06 1.16
CA GLN A 145 -15.20 0.16 -0.28
C GLN A 145 -15.00 -1.12 -1.10
N LEU A 146 -14.53 -2.21 -0.48
CA LEU A 146 -14.30 -3.51 -1.11
C LEU A 146 -15.37 -4.56 -0.78
N ASP A 147 -16.26 -4.27 0.18
CA ASP A 147 -17.46 -5.05 0.51
C ASP A 147 -18.68 -4.62 -0.33
#